data_AF-A0A7Y9W160-F1
#
_entry.id   AF-A0A7Y9W160-F1
#
_cell.length_a   1.000
_cell.length_b   1.000
_cell.length_c   1.000
_cell.angle_alpha   90.00
_cell.angle_beta   90.00
_cell.angle_gamma   90.00
#
_symmetry.space_group_name_H-M   'P 1'
#
loop_
_entity.id
_entity.type
_entity.pdbx_description
1 polymer ?
#
loop_
_entity_poly.entity_id
_entity_poly.type
_entity_poly.pdbx_seq_one_letter_code
_entity_poly.pdbx_strand_id
1 'polypeptide(L)'
;MFKLSPLGRRRFERFKKNRRGWWSLWLFIGLFLLSLGGELIANDKPLVVSYQGQWYFPVFKRHTEQEFGGQLPFQADYRSDYVQKLIRQDGGWLLFPPIPFSDDTPNYDLNKPAPSPPTSVNWLGTDDQARDVLARVIFGARVSILFALMLTFVSALIGIAAGALQGYYGGWVDLLGQRLLEVWSGLPVLYLLIILSGFVEPNFWWLLGIMALFSWLALVDVVRAEFLRGRNLEYVKAARALGLSDRKVIVRHILPNAMNATLSYLPFILTGAISTLTALDFLGFGMPAGSASLGELIGQGKQNLQAPWLGLTAFFTLALILSLLVFIGEALRDAFDPRS
;
A
#
# COMPACT_ATOMS: atom_id res chain seq x y z
N MET A 1 -7.71 20.05 21.10
CA MET A 1 -8.64 19.99 19.95
C MET A 1 -8.05 20.85 18.82
N PHE A 2 -7.51 20.23 17.76
CA PHE A 2 -6.91 20.96 16.63
C PHE A 2 -7.98 21.84 15.96
N LYS A 3 -7.95 23.16 16.14
CA LYS A 3 -8.85 24.08 15.42
C LYS A 3 -8.31 24.29 14.01
N LEU A 4 -8.96 23.65 13.03
CA LEU A 4 -8.71 23.91 11.60
C LEU A 4 -8.90 25.40 11.29
N SER A 5 -8.04 25.95 10.43
CA SER A 5 -8.16 27.31 9.91
C SER A 5 -9.49 27.50 9.17
N PRO A 6 -10.01 28.73 9.01
CA PRO A 6 -11.27 28.97 8.29
C PRO A 6 -11.27 28.38 6.87
N LEU A 7 -10.13 28.48 6.17
CA LEU A 7 -9.93 27.86 4.86
C LEU A 7 -9.94 26.33 4.95
N GLY A 8 -9.21 25.75 5.92
CA GLY A 8 -9.20 24.30 6.13
C GLY A 8 -10.57 23.72 6.43
N ARG A 9 -11.41 24.43 7.20
CA ARG A 9 -12.80 24.04 7.45
C ARG A 9 -13.63 24.05 6.19
N ARG A 10 -13.55 25.10 5.37
CA ARG A 10 -14.29 25.18 4.09
C ARG A 10 -13.92 24.03 3.15
N ARG A 11 -12.63 23.69 3.05
CA ARG A 11 -12.16 22.55 2.23
C ARG A 11 -12.69 21.22 2.74
N PHE A 12 -12.66 21.03 4.06
CA PHE A 12 -13.19 19.81 4.66
C PHE A 12 -14.70 19.66 4.44
N GLU A 13 -15.45 20.74 4.56
CA GLU A 13 -16.89 20.73 4.25
C GLU A 13 -17.16 20.48 2.76
N ARG A 14 -16.34 21.02 1.84
CA ARG A 14 -16.41 20.69 0.41
C ARG A 14 -16.14 19.21 0.15
N PHE A 15 -15.10 18.64 0.78
CA PHE A 15 -14.79 17.22 0.68
C PHE A 15 -15.97 16.36 1.14
N LYS A 16 -16.57 16.67 2.28
CA LYS A 16 -17.76 15.97 2.80
C LYS A 16 -18.98 16.08 1.88
N LYS A 17 -19.16 17.21 1.18
CA LYS A 17 -20.26 17.38 0.22
C LYS A 17 -20.11 16.43 -0.96
N ASN A 18 -18.90 16.05 -1.35
CA ASN A 18 -18.68 15.00 -2.33
C ASN A 18 -18.96 13.62 -1.70
N ARG A 19 -20.23 13.19 -1.76
CA ARG A 19 -20.69 11.93 -1.14
C ARG A 19 -19.91 10.71 -1.61
N ARG A 20 -19.54 10.65 -2.90
CA ARG A 20 -18.80 9.52 -3.47
C ARG A 20 -17.43 9.40 -2.82
N GLY A 21 -16.62 10.46 -2.86
CA GLY A 21 -15.30 10.44 -2.22
C GLY A 21 -15.35 10.27 -0.71
N TRP A 22 -16.36 10.82 -0.02
CA TRP A 22 -16.54 10.64 1.42
C TRP A 22 -16.80 9.18 1.80
N TRP A 23 -17.72 8.50 1.12
CA TRP A 23 -17.98 7.08 1.37
C TRP A 23 -16.82 6.20 0.93
N SER A 24 -16.18 6.52 -0.21
CA SER A 24 -14.98 5.82 -0.66
C SER A 24 -13.84 5.91 0.36
N LEU A 25 -13.66 7.07 1.01
CA LEU A 25 -12.66 7.24 2.07
C LEU A 25 -12.94 6.30 3.25
N TRP A 26 -14.18 6.25 3.73
CA TRP A 26 -14.52 5.38 4.86
C TRP A 26 -14.42 3.90 4.52
N LEU A 27 -14.87 3.51 3.33
CA LEU A 27 -14.74 2.13 2.87
C LEU A 27 -13.27 1.75 2.69
N PHE A 28 -12.44 2.62 2.10
CA PHE A 28 -11.01 2.40 1.98
C PHE A 28 -10.33 2.28 3.35
N ILE A 29 -10.64 3.16 4.30
CA ILE A 29 -10.10 3.09 5.67
C ILE A 29 -10.52 1.78 6.34
N GLY A 30 -11.78 1.37 6.21
CA GLY A 30 -12.27 0.11 6.74
C GLY A 30 -11.51 -1.08 6.18
N LEU A 31 -11.41 -1.19 4.85
CA LEU A 31 -10.65 -2.25 4.18
C LEU A 31 -9.17 -2.23 4.55
N PHE A 32 -8.56 -1.04 4.65
CA PHE A 32 -7.17 -0.90 5.02
C PHE A 32 -6.93 -1.34 6.47
N LEU A 33 -7.78 -0.94 7.43
CA LEU A 33 -7.68 -1.39 8.82
C LEU A 33 -7.90 -2.89 8.97
N LEU A 34 -8.86 -3.46 8.23
CA LEU A 34 -9.06 -4.91 8.17
C LEU A 34 -7.81 -5.59 7.60
N SER A 35 -7.21 -5.03 6.55
CA SER A 35 -5.99 -5.57 5.97
C SER A 35 -4.82 -5.52 6.95
N LEU A 36 -4.66 -4.43 7.73
CA LEU A 36 -3.61 -4.27 8.74
C LEU A 36 -3.76 -5.26 9.91
N GLY A 37 -5.00 -5.52 10.34
CA GLY A 37 -5.35 -6.53 11.33
C GLY A 37 -5.60 -7.91 10.72
N GLY A 38 -5.07 -8.17 9.52
CA GLY A 38 -5.34 -9.40 8.76
C GLY A 38 -5.01 -10.68 9.53
N GLU A 39 -4.02 -10.67 10.44
CA GLU A 39 -3.68 -11.81 11.31
C GLU A 39 -4.82 -12.20 12.27
N LEU A 40 -5.79 -11.31 12.50
CA LEU A 40 -6.98 -11.59 13.30
C LEU A 40 -8.13 -12.19 12.48
N ILE A 41 -8.04 -12.10 11.15
CA ILE A 41 -9.09 -12.48 10.20
C ILE A 41 -8.67 -13.72 9.39
N ALA A 42 -7.41 -13.77 8.99
CA ALA A 42 -6.76 -14.79 8.19
C ALA A 42 -5.43 -15.19 8.85
N ASN A 43 -5.40 -16.38 9.46
CA ASN A 43 -4.22 -16.91 10.12
C ASN A 43 -4.28 -18.44 10.21
N ASP A 44 -3.14 -19.09 10.02
CA ASP A 44 -2.97 -20.53 10.23
C ASP A 44 -2.95 -20.91 11.71
N LYS A 45 -2.75 -19.92 12.59
CA LYS A 45 -2.75 -20.09 14.05
C LYS A 45 -4.08 -19.67 14.65
N PRO A 46 -4.55 -20.36 15.70
CA PRO A 46 -5.70 -19.91 16.47
C PRO A 46 -5.39 -18.60 17.19
N LEU A 47 -6.43 -17.77 17.35
CA LEU A 47 -6.36 -16.53 18.12
C LEU A 47 -6.14 -16.84 19.61
N VAL A 48 -6.82 -17.88 20.10
CA VAL A 48 -6.80 -18.29 21.51
C VAL A 48 -6.82 -19.80 21.60
N VAL A 49 -6.00 -20.34 22.50
CA VAL A 49 -6.02 -21.74 22.92
C VAL A 49 -6.15 -21.78 24.44
N SER A 50 -7.11 -22.55 24.94
CA SER A 50 -7.22 -22.89 26.36
C SER A 50 -6.71 -24.31 26.55
N TYR A 51 -5.72 -24.51 27.41
CA TYR A 51 -5.14 -25.82 27.70
C TYR A 51 -4.72 -25.89 29.18
N GLN A 52 -5.14 -26.93 29.90
CA GLN A 52 -4.87 -27.14 31.34
C GLN A 52 -5.15 -25.91 32.25
N GLY A 53 -6.19 -25.14 31.96
CA GLY A 53 -6.56 -23.94 32.71
C GLY A 53 -5.72 -22.69 32.41
N GLN A 54 -4.77 -22.77 31.47
CA GLN A 54 -3.99 -21.62 30.98
C GLN A 54 -4.46 -21.17 29.60
N TRP A 55 -4.31 -19.87 29.34
CA TRP A 55 -4.66 -19.22 28.08
C TRP A 55 -3.39 -18.92 27.29
N TYR A 56 -3.37 -19.39 26.05
CA TYR A 56 -2.31 -19.18 25.08
C TYR A 56 -2.83 -18.34 23.92
N PHE A 57 -1.97 -17.49 23.37
CA PHE A 57 -2.31 -16.61 22.23
C PHE A 57 -1.33 -16.84 21.07
N PRO A 58 -1.47 -17.95 20.32
CA PRO A 58 -0.52 -18.36 19.29
C PRO A 58 -0.34 -17.37 18.14
N VAL A 59 -1.33 -16.51 17.90
CA VAL A 59 -1.25 -15.40 16.93
C VAL A 59 -0.12 -14.42 17.25
N PHE A 60 0.21 -14.19 18.53
CA PHE A 60 1.23 -13.22 18.95
C PHE A 60 2.53 -13.86 19.40
N LYS A 61 2.48 -15.11 19.89
CA LYS A 61 3.63 -15.80 20.45
C LYS A 61 3.74 -17.21 19.89
N ARG A 62 4.96 -17.57 19.50
CA ARG A 62 5.27 -18.95 19.11
C ARG A 62 5.22 -19.84 20.34
N HIS A 63 4.49 -20.95 20.22
CA HIS A 63 4.39 -22.01 21.21
C HIS A 63 4.76 -23.34 20.56
N THR A 64 5.43 -24.21 21.32
CA THR A 64 5.87 -25.52 20.81
C THR A 64 4.82 -26.59 21.03
N GLU A 65 4.93 -27.70 20.32
CA GLU A 65 4.06 -28.87 20.50
C GLU A 65 4.17 -29.44 21.92
N GLN A 66 5.37 -29.44 22.50
CA GLN A 66 5.64 -29.90 23.87
C GLN A 66 4.83 -29.15 24.94
N GLU A 67 4.55 -27.85 24.73
CA GLU A 67 3.71 -27.06 25.65
C GLU A 67 2.27 -27.59 25.72
N PHE A 68 1.82 -28.32 24.70
CA PHE A 68 0.49 -28.93 24.63
C PHE A 68 0.51 -30.44 24.86
N GLY A 69 1.61 -30.99 25.40
CA GLY A 69 1.76 -32.44 25.66
C GLY A 69 2.38 -33.23 24.50
N GLY A 70 2.91 -32.53 23.49
CA GLY A 70 3.53 -33.14 22.31
C GLY A 70 4.96 -33.59 22.54
N GLN A 71 5.55 -34.24 21.54
CA GLN A 71 6.91 -34.78 21.66
C GLN A 71 7.96 -33.87 21.02
N LEU A 72 7.56 -33.09 20.01
CA LEU A 72 8.50 -32.33 19.19
C LEU A 72 8.73 -30.91 19.74
N PRO A 73 9.99 -30.42 19.75
CA PRO A 73 10.30 -29.04 20.15
C PRO A 73 10.03 -28.02 19.03
N PHE A 74 9.26 -28.39 18.01
CA PHE A 74 8.88 -27.52 16.90
C PHE A 74 7.63 -26.71 17.24
N GLN A 75 7.37 -25.67 16.44
CA GLN A 75 6.14 -24.91 16.55
C GLN A 75 4.94 -25.83 16.32
N ALA A 76 3.94 -25.74 17.20
CA ALA A 76 2.74 -26.56 17.07
C ALA A 76 2.01 -26.23 15.76
N ASP A 77 1.77 -27.26 14.94
CA ASP A 77 0.85 -27.17 13.80
C ASP A 77 -0.59 -27.38 14.31
N TYR A 78 -1.23 -26.27 14.68
CA TYR A 78 -2.59 -26.28 15.22
C TYR A 78 -3.65 -26.76 14.23
N ARG A 79 -3.35 -26.79 12.93
CA ARG A 79 -4.27 -27.30 11.93
C ARG A 79 -4.23 -28.81 11.84
N SER A 80 -3.11 -29.43 12.18
CA SER A 80 -2.99 -30.89 12.19
C SER A 80 -4.02 -31.54 13.13
N ASP A 81 -4.62 -32.62 12.65
CA ASP A 81 -5.54 -33.47 13.43
C ASP A 81 -4.91 -33.95 14.74
N TYR A 82 -3.60 -34.18 14.73
CA TYR A 82 -2.83 -34.66 15.87
C TYR A 82 -2.77 -33.61 17.00
N VAL A 83 -2.35 -32.38 16.72
CA VAL A 83 -2.29 -31.30 17.74
C VAL A 83 -3.68 -30.93 18.24
N GLN A 84 -4.69 -30.89 17.35
CA GLN A 84 -6.06 -30.61 17.78
C GLN A 84 -6.60 -31.69 18.72
N LYS A 85 -6.33 -32.98 18.45
CA LYS A 85 -6.74 -34.08 19.33
C LYS A 85 -6.04 -34.00 20.68
N LEU A 86 -4.74 -33.71 20.68
CA LEU A 86 -3.95 -33.59 21.90
C LEU A 86 -4.51 -32.50 22.83
N ILE A 87 -4.78 -31.30 22.29
CA ILE A 87 -5.37 -30.20 23.06
C ILE A 87 -6.77 -30.54 23.56
N ARG A 88 -7.62 -31.15 22.72
CA ARG A 88 -9.01 -31.50 23.08
C ARG A 88 -9.10 -32.67 24.07
N GLN A 89 -8.18 -33.62 24.03
CA GLN A 89 -8.15 -34.77 24.95
C GLN A 89 -7.96 -34.33 26.40
N ASP A 90 -7.15 -33.30 26.63
CA ASP A 90 -6.95 -32.71 27.96
C ASP A 90 -7.97 -31.60 28.30
N GLY A 91 -9.13 -31.61 27.64
CA GLY A 91 -10.22 -30.66 27.89
C GLY A 91 -9.98 -29.24 27.38
N GLY A 92 -8.97 -29.04 26.52
CA GLY A 92 -8.67 -27.77 25.88
C GLY A 92 -9.53 -27.47 24.66
N TRP A 93 -9.52 -26.21 24.23
CA TRP A 93 -10.22 -25.77 23.01
C TRP A 93 -9.39 -24.73 22.27
N LEU A 94 -9.67 -24.60 20.96
CA LEU A 94 -8.98 -23.67 20.06
C LEU A 94 -10.03 -22.79 19.37
N LEU A 95 -9.76 -21.49 19.28
CA LEU A 95 -10.56 -20.54 18.51
C LEU A 95 -9.74 -20.01 17.34
N PHE A 96 -10.10 -20.44 16.13
CA PHE A 96 -9.49 -19.97 14.89
C PHE A 96 -10.13 -18.67 14.41
N PRO A 97 -9.39 -17.85 13.64
CA PRO A 97 -9.98 -16.75 12.90
C PRO A 97 -10.93 -17.29 11.80
N PRO A 98 -11.80 -16.42 11.23
CA PRO A 98 -12.76 -16.82 10.20
C PRO A 98 -12.12 -17.54 9.00
N ILE A 99 -10.92 -17.11 8.60
CA ILE A 99 -10.13 -17.76 7.56
C ILE A 99 -8.95 -18.45 8.25
N PRO A 100 -8.96 -19.78 8.44
CA PRO A 100 -7.93 -20.46 9.20
C PRO A 100 -6.61 -20.65 8.42
N PHE A 101 -6.28 -19.75 7.49
CA PHE A 101 -5.09 -19.80 6.63
C PHE A 101 -4.34 -18.46 6.67
N SER A 102 -3.01 -18.50 6.74
CA SER A 102 -2.18 -17.34 6.38
C SER A 102 -2.02 -17.25 4.86
N ASP A 103 -1.44 -16.17 4.36
CA ASP A 103 -1.18 -15.93 2.94
C ASP A 103 -0.23 -16.92 2.26
N ASP A 104 0.63 -17.57 3.05
CA ASP A 104 1.64 -18.52 2.60
C ASP A 104 1.28 -19.98 2.94
N THR A 105 0.21 -20.22 3.69
CA THR A 105 -0.17 -21.54 4.20
C THR A 105 -0.88 -22.38 3.13
N PRO A 106 -0.30 -23.50 2.67
CA PRO A 106 -0.96 -24.38 1.71
C PRO A 106 -2.10 -25.16 2.37
N ASN A 107 -3.18 -25.40 1.63
CA ASN A 107 -4.21 -26.36 2.00
C ASN A 107 -3.85 -27.76 1.47
N TYR A 108 -3.52 -28.68 2.37
CA TYR A 108 -3.24 -30.07 2.00
C TYR A 108 -4.52 -30.92 1.89
N ASP A 109 -5.63 -30.47 2.45
CA ASP A 109 -6.90 -31.21 2.51
C ASP A 109 -7.80 -30.89 1.30
N LEU A 110 -7.21 -30.88 0.10
CA LEU A 110 -7.92 -30.59 -1.13
C LEU A 110 -8.45 -31.85 -1.82
N ASN A 111 -9.73 -31.82 -2.19
CA ASN A 111 -10.37 -32.90 -2.95
C ASN A 111 -10.03 -32.87 -4.45
N LYS A 112 -9.35 -31.82 -4.91
CA LYS A 112 -8.96 -31.61 -6.32
C LYS A 112 -7.56 -31.01 -6.37
N PRO A 113 -6.78 -31.23 -7.45
CA PRO A 113 -5.50 -30.57 -7.65
C PRO A 113 -5.62 -29.04 -7.60
N ALA A 114 -4.59 -28.38 -7.07
CA ALA A 114 -4.46 -26.93 -7.12
C ALA A 114 -4.20 -26.44 -8.56
N PRO A 115 -4.71 -25.27 -8.98
CA PRO A 115 -5.68 -24.42 -8.28
C PRO A 115 -7.06 -25.07 -8.15
N SER A 116 -7.65 -25.00 -6.97
CA SER A 116 -8.97 -25.60 -6.68
C SER A 116 -10.07 -24.52 -6.60
N PRO A 117 -11.30 -24.83 -7.05
CA PRO A 117 -12.40 -23.86 -7.06
C PRO A 117 -12.85 -23.46 -5.65
N PRO A 118 -13.61 -22.36 -5.50
CA PRO A 118 -14.19 -21.94 -4.23
C PRO A 118 -14.93 -23.05 -3.49
N THR A 119 -14.69 -23.15 -2.18
CA THR A 119 -15.34 -24.09 -1.25
C THR A 119 -15.79 -23.38 0.03
N SER A 120 -16.45 -24.09 0.93
CA SER A 120 -16.80 -23.59 2.27
C SER A 120 -15.57 -23.29 3.14
N VAL A 121 -14.42 -23.88 2.82
CA VAL A 121 -13.15 -23.69 3.53
C VAL A 121 -12.32 -22.58 2.86
N ASN A 122 -12.11 -22.68 1.54
CA ASN A 122 -11.41 -21.66 0.75
C ASN A 122 -12.42 -20.85 -0.07
N TRP A 123 -12.89 -19.73 0.46
CA TRP A 123 -14.06 -18.99 -0.08
C TRP A 123 -13.84 -18.41 -1.47
N LEU A 124 -12.60 -18.10 -1.85
CA LEU A 124 -12.22 -17.64 -3.20
C LEU A 124 -11.42 -18.70 -3.96
N GLY A 125 -11.40 -19.94 -3.47
CA GLY A 125 -10.61 -21.03 -4.01
C GLY A 125 -9.15 -20.98 -3.54
N THR A 126 -8.32 -21.84 -4.13
CA THR A 126 -6.88 -21.85 -3.90
C THR A 126 -6.11 -21.41 -5.14
N ASP A 127 -4.88 -20.95 -4.92
CA ASP A 127 -3.91 -20.71 -5.98
C ASP A 127 -3.21 -21.99 -6.44
N ASP A 128 -2.23 -21.86 -7.35
CA ASP A 128 -1.43 -22.94 -7.92
C ASP A 128 -0.53 -23.67 -6.90
N GLN A 129 -0.25 -23.03 -5.76
CA GLN A 129 0.48 -23.61 -4.62
C GLN A 129 -0.46 -24.09 -3.51
N ALA A 130 -1.76 -24.26 -3.80
CA ALA A 130 -2.79 -24.66 -2.84
C ALA A 130 -3.03 -23.66 -1.69
N ARG A 131 -2.53 -22.43 -1.77
CA ARG A 131 -2.73 -21.39 -0.73
C ARG A 131 -4.10 -20.75 -0.88
N ASP A 132 -4.66 -20.27 0.24
CA ASP A 132 -5.98 -19.63 0.24
C ASP A 132 -5.97 -18.25 -0.46
N VAL A 133 -6.80 -18.10 -1.50
CA VAL A 133 -6.82 -16.87 -2.32
C VAL A 133 -7.35 -15.66 -1.52
N LEU A 134 -8.30 -15.86 -0.60
CA LEU A 134 -8.87 -14.76 0.17
C LEU A 134 -7.86 -14.22 1.18
N ALA A 135 -7.11 -15.09 1.86
CA ALA A 135 -5.97 -14.69 2.69
C ALA A 135 -4.95 -13.91 1.85
N ARG A 136 -4.54 -14.43 0.68
CA ARG A 136 -3.60 -13.73 -0.23
C ARG A 136 -4.12 -12.35 -0.66
N VAL A 137 -5.42 -12.17 -0.88
CA VAL A 137 -6.01 -10.86 -1.18
C VAL A 137 -5.89 -9.89 -0.01
N ILE A 138 -6.17 -10.33 1.23
CA ILE A 138 -6.11 -9.47 2.42
C ILE A 138 -4.69 -8.98 2.66
N PHE A 139 -3.71 -9.88 2.65
CA PHE A 139 -2.31 -9.54 2.86
C PHE A 139 -1.70 -8.82 1.64
N GLY A 140 -2.09 -9.18 0.41
CA GLY A 140 -1.67 -8.50 -0.81
C GLY A 140 -2.16 -7.04 -0.85
N ALA A 141 -3.42 -6.80 -0.49
CA ALA A 141 -3.97 -5.45 -0.37
C ALA A 141 -3.22 -4.63 0.69
N ARG A 142 -2.86 -5.24 1.84
CA ARG A 142 -2.03 -4.60 2.87
C ARG A 142 -0.70 -4.12 2.29
N VAL A 143 0.03 -5.02 1.63
CA VAL A 143 1.34 -4.72 1.05
C VAL A 143 1.22 -3.61 -0.01
N SER A 144 0.28 -3.73 -0.96
CA SER A 144 0.11 -2.75 -2.03
C SER A 144 -0.25 -1.36 -1.50
N ILE A 145 -1.14 -1.26 -0.51
CA ILE A 145 -1.54 0.03 0.07
C ILE A 145 -0.40 0.65 0.88
N LEU A 146 0.29 -0.13 1.72
CA LEU A 146 1.43 0.38 2.50
C LEU A 146 2.55 0.86 1.60
N PHE A 147 2.89 0.07 0.58
CA PHE A 147 3.90 0.44 -0.40
C PHE A 147 3.56 1.76 -1.10
N ALA A 148 2.32 1.88 -1.60
CA ALA A 148 1.89 3.06 -2.32
C ALA A 148 1.87 4.31 -1.43
N LEU A 149 1.42 4.19 -0.17
CA LEU A 149 1.42 5.29 0.80
C LEU A 149 2.85 5.76 1.12
N MET A 150 3.77 4.82 1.38
CA MET A 150 5.17 5.16 1.65
C MET A 150 5.85 5.79 0.44
N LEU A 151 5.66 5.21 -0.75
CA LEU A 151 6.25 5.72 -1.98
C LEU A 151 5.73 7.14 -2.27
N THR A 152 4.42 7.34 -2.17
CA THR A 152 3.81 8.67 -2.37
C THR A 152 4.34 9.69 -1.37
N PHE A 153 4.51 9.31 -0.11
CA PHE A 153 5.03 10.19 0.93
C PHE A 153 6.49 10.62 0.66
N VAL A 154 7.36 9.65 0.38
CA VAL A 154 8.79 9.91 0.07
C VAL A 154 8.90 10.73 -1.22
N SER A 155 8.17 10.35 -2.26
CA SER A 155 8.14 11.07 -3.54
C SER A 155 7.63 12.49 -3.38
N ALA A 156 6.62 12.71 -2.55
CA ALA A 156 6.12 14.05 -2.22
C ALA A 156 7.19 14.89 -1.52
N LEU A 157 7.86 14.34 -0.52
CA LEU A 157 8.90 15.06 0.22
C LEU A 157 10.04 15.52 -0.72
N ILE A 158 10.55 14.61 -1.54
CA ILE A 158 11.66 14.89 -2.46
C ILE A 158 11.20 15.84 -3.58
N GLY A 159 10.06 15.53 -4.22
CA GLY A 159 9.54 16.31 -5.35
C GLY A 159 9.17 17.73 -4.96
N ILE A 160 8.57 17.93 -3.78
CA ILE A 160 8.26 19.25 -3.23
C ILE A 160 9.54 20.03 -2.95
N ALA A 161 10.53 19.40 -2.31
CA ALA A 161 11.80 20.06 -2.01
C ALA A 161 12.53 20.48 -3.31
N ALA A 162 12.67 19.57 -4.26
CA ALA A 162 13.36 19.82 -5.52
C ALA A 162 12.64 20.87 -6.38
N GLY A 163 11.31 20.77 -6.52
CA GLY A 163 10.50 21.74 -7.27
C GLY A 163 10.47 23.12 -6.61
N ALA A 164 10.42 23.17 -5.28
CA ALA A 164 10.48 24.42 -4.53
C ALA A 164 11.82 25.15 -4.74
N LEU A 165 12.94 24.42 -4.69
CA LEU A 165 14.27 24.99 -4.90
C LEU A 165 14.42 25.52 -6.34
N GLN A 166 14.06 24.72 -7.34
CA GLN A 166 14.13 25.12 -8.75
C GLN A 166 13.23 26.33 -9.04
N GLY A 167 11.96 26.30 -8.61
CA GLY A 167 11.03 27.39 -8.87
C GLY A 167 11.33 28.66 -8.08
N TYR A 168 11.83 28.54 -6.83
CA TYR A 168 12.13 29.72 -6.00
C TYR A 168 13.36 30.48 -6.49
N TYR A 169 14.46 29.78 -6.76
CA TYR A 169 15.72 30.42 -7.16
C TYR A 169 15.72 30.75 -8.66
N GLY A 170 15.20 29.87 -9.52
CA GLY A 170 15.21 30.08 -10.97
C GLY A 170 16.65 30.09 -11.54
N GLY A 171 16.79 30.55 -12.78
CA GLY A 171 18.10 30.74 -13.42
C GLY A 171 18.90 29.45 -13.51
N TRP A 172 20.16 29.47 -13.07
CA TRP A 172 21.06 28.31 -13.13
C TRP A 172 20.60 27.13 -12.26
N VAL A 173 19.98 27.36 -11.11
CA VAL A 173 19.46 26.29 -10.24
C VAL A 173 18.36 25.51 -10.94
N ASP A 174 17.47 26.25 -11.61
CA ASP A 174 16.40 25.68 -12.41
C ASP A 174 16.96 24.96 -13.64
N LEU A 175 17.84 25.61 -14.40
CA LEU A 175 18.44 25.03 -15.60
C LEU A 175 19.18 23.73 -15.32
N LEU A 176 20.06 23.70 -14.31
CA LEU A 176 20.80 22.49 -13.93
C LEU A 176 19.86 21.40 -13.41
N GLY A 177 18.87 21.78 -12.59
CA GLY A 177 17.86 20.86 -12.09
C GLY A 177 17.09 20.19 -13.23
N GLN A 178 16.57 20.97 -14.17
CA GLN A 178 15.82 20.46 -15.32
C GLN A 178 16.68 19.56 -16.21
N ARG A 179 17.96 19.90 -16.45
CA ARG A 179 18.87 19.02 -17.21
C ARG A 179 19.14 17.69 -16.52
N LEU A 180 19.31 17.70 -15.19
CA LEU A 180 19.44 16.46 -14.42
C LEU A 180 18.18 15.61 -14.53
N LEU A 181 16.99 16.22 -14.40
CA LEU A 181 15.72 15.51 -14.48
C LEU A 181 15.45 14.93 -15.87
N GLU A 182 15.79 15.66 -16.94
CA GLU A 182 15.70 15.17 -18.32
C GLU A 182 16.55 13.91 -18.51
N VAL A 183 17.81 13.91 -18.05
CA VAL A 183 18.69 12.73 -18.13
C VAL A 183 18.17 11.61 -17.23
N TRP A 184 17.76 11.92 -16.01
CA TRP A 184 17.30 10.93 -15.03
C TRP A 184 15.99 10.24 -15.44
N SER A 185 15.06 11.00 -16.02
CA SER A 185 13.78 10.48 -16.54
C SER A 185 13.94 9.66 -17.83
N GLY A 186 15.06 9.81 -18.53
CA GLY A 186 15.41 8.97 -19.68
C GLY A 186 15.81 7.54 -19.31
N LEU A 187 16.07 7.26 -18.02
CA LEU A 187 16.41 5.93 -17.55
C LEU A 187 15.16 5.05 -17.40
N PRO A 188 15.07 3.91 -18.09
CA PRO A 188 13.88 3.08 -18.03
C PRO A 188 13.89 2.20 -16.78
N VAL A 189 13.03 2.54 -15.82
CA VAL A 189 12.95 1.92 -14.48
C VAL A 189 12.82 0.40 -14.53
N LEU A 190 12.02 -0.14 -15.46
CA LEU A 190 11.83 -1.58 -15.60
C LEU A 190 13.13 -2.32 -15.94
N TYR A 191 13.95 -1.81 -16.87
CA TYR A 191 15.23 -2.45 -17.19
C TYR A 191 16.21 -2.40 -16.02
N LEU A 192 16.20 -1.32 -15.25
CA LEU A 192 17.02 -1.22 -14.04
C LEU A 192 16.60 -2.28 -13.02
N LEU A 193 15.30 -2.48 -12.81
CA LEU A 193 14.79 -3.55 -11.94
C LEU A 193 15.18 -4.94 -12.44
N ILE A 194 15.05 -5.20 -13.74
CA ILE A 194 15.47 -6.48 -14.36
C ILE A 194 16.95 -6.74 -14.07
N ILE A 195 17.83 -5.78 -14.39
CA ILE A 195 19.27 -5.92 -14.23
C ILE A 195 19.63 -6.14 -12.75
N LEU A 196 19.11 -5.31 -11.85
CA LEU A 196 19.49 -5.40 -10.44
C LEU A 196 18.88 -6.61 -9.72
N SER A 197 17.70 -7.09 -10.15
CA SER A 197 17.11 -8.33 -9.62
C SER A 197 17.96 -9.57 -9.89
N GLY A 198 18.82 -9.53 -10.92
CA GLY A 198 19.80 -10.59 -11.19
C GLY A 198 20.95 -10.65 -10.17
N PHE A 199 21.16 -9.60 -9.38
CA PHE A 199 22.22 -9.53 -8.36
C PHE A 199 21.68 -9.66 -6.93
N VAL A 200 20.44 -9.23 -6.68
CA VAL A 200 19.82 -9.17 -5.35
C VAL A 200 18.37 -9.59 -5.47
N GLU A 201 17.92 -10.46 -4.55
CA GLU A 201 16.50 -10.82 -4.45
C GLU A 201 15.67 -9.59 -4.05
N PRO A 202 14.67 -9.18 -4.87
CA PRO A 202 13.84 -8.03 -4.55
C PRO A 202 13.07 -8.24 -3.26
N ASN A 203 13.04 -7.22 -2.40
CA ASN A 203 12.17 -7.17 -1.23
C ASN A 203 11.44 -5.83 -1.18
N PHE A 204 10.48 -5.71 -0.25
CA PHE A 204 9.65 -4.53 -0.07
C PHE A 204 10.47 -3.22 -0.03
N TRP A 205 11.51 -3.16 0.80
CA TRP A 205 12.32 -1.95 1.00
C TRP A 205 13.20 -1.63 -0.19
N TRP A 206 13.72 -2.66 -0.84
CA TRP A 206 14.55 -2.51 -2.03
C TRP A 206 13.73 -1.95 -3.21
N LEU A 207 12.54 -2.50 -3.46
CA LEU A 207 11.61 -2.00 -4.47
C LEU A 207 11.18 -0.58 -4.16
N LEU A 208 10.84 -0.31 -2.89
CA LEU A 208 10.43 1.02 -2.44
C LEU A 208 11.55 2.04 -2.70
N GLY A 209 12.79 1.70 -2.36
CA GLY A 209 13.96 2.55 -2.57
C GLY A 209 14.18 2.88 -4.04
N ILE A 210 14.22 1.88 -4.91
CA ILE A 210 14.41 2.11 -6.36
C ILE A 210 13.26 2.92 -6.94
N MET A 211 12.02 2.56 -6.62
CA MET A 211 10.86 3.31 -7.10
C MET A 211 10.86 4.76 -6.60
N ALA A 212 11.27 4.99 -5.34
CA ALA A 212 11.39 6.32 -4.76
C ALA A 212 12.46 7.18 -5.45
N LEU A 213 13.47 6.59 -6.12
CA LEU A 213 14.46 7.33 -6.90
C LEU A 213 13.87 7.94 -8.19
N PHE A 214 12.73 7.47 -8.66
CA PHE A 214 12.11 7.93 -9.92
C PHE A 214 10.73 8.56 -9.73
N SER A 215 9.97 8.13 -8.72
CA SER A 215 8.57 8.55 -8.55
C SER A 215 8.42 10.04 -8.18
N TRP A 216 9.42 10.66 -7.54
CA TRP A 216 9.38 12.08 -7.16
C TRP A 216 9.41 13.06 -8.33
N LEU A 217 9.94 12.63 -9.50
CA LEU A 217 10.08 13.47 -10.70
C LEU A 217 8.74 14.07 -11.13
N ALA A 218 7.66 13.29 -11.02
CA ALA A 218 6.31 13.68 -11.43
C ALA A 218 5.77 14.91 -10.67
N LEU A 219 6.26 15.17 -9.45
CA LEU A 219 5.82 16.32 -8.65
C LEU A 219 6.67 17.57 -8.86
N VAL A 220 7.89 17.42 -9.39
CA VAL A 220 8.85 18.53 -9.49
C VAL A 220 8.27 19.66 -10.33
N ASP A 221 7.73 19.34 -11.51
CA ASP A 221 7.24 20.35 -12.45
C ASP A 221 6.01 21.09 -11.93
N VAL A 222 5.09 20.37 -11.27
CA VAL A 222 3.90 20.95 -10.65
C VAL A 222 4.30 21.96 -9.57
N VAL A 223 5.18 21.55 -8.65
CA VAL A 223 5.64 22.41 -7.55
C VAL A 223 6.46 23.57 -8.10
N ARG A 224 7.35 23.31 -9.06
CA ARG A 224 8.17 24.33 -9.73
C ARG A 224 7.30 25.42 -10.36
N ALA A 225 6.27 25.05 -11.12
CA ALA A 225 5.35 26.01 -11.73
C ALA A 225 4.66 26.90 -10.68
N GLU A 226 4.19 26.31 -9.58
CA GLU A 226 3.59 27.06 -8.48
C GLU A 226 4.57 28.01 -7.80
N PHE A 227 5.84 27.60 -7.65
CA PHE A 227 6.87 28.45 -7.06
C PHE A 227 7.31 29.59 -7.99
N LEU A 228 7.42 29.34 -9.30
CA LEU A 228 7.70 30.37 -10.31
C LEU A 228 6.58 31.43 -10.36
N ARG A 229 5.32 30.99 -10.26
CA ARG A 229 4.17 31.90 -10.13
C ARG A 229 4.19 32.63 -8.80
N GLY A 230 4.37 31.88 -7.71
CA GLY A 230 4.30 32.37 -6.34
C GLY A 230 5.33 33.45 -6.00
N ARG A 231 6.57 33.32 -6.48
CA ARG A 231 7.63 34.32 -6.24
C ARG A 231 7.34 35.69 -6.86
N ASN A 232 6.41 35.76 -7.82
CA ASN A 232 6.05 36.98 -8.52
C ASN A 232 4.86 37.73 -7.90
N LEU A 233 4.19 37.15 -6.89
CA LEU A 233 3.04 37.75 -6.21
C LEU A 233 3.46 38.95 -5.35
N GLU A 234 2.60 39.97 -5.28
CA GLU A 234 2.89 41.25 -4.61
C GLU A 234 3.23 41.09 -3.13
N TYR A 235 2.48 40.27 -2.40
CA TYR A 235 2.73 40.03 -0.97
C TYR A 235 4.07 39.31 -0.73
N VAL A 236 4.56 38.53 -1.69
CA VAL A 236 5.87 37.87 -1.61
C VAL A 236 6.99 38.88 -1.85
N LYS A 237 6.83 39.73 -2.87
CA LYS A 237 7.77 40.83 -3.15
C LYS A 237 7.85 41.80 -1.97
N ALA A 238 6.72 42.17 -1.38
CA ALA A 238 6.66 43.01 -0.19
C ALA A 238 7.35 42.35 1.02
N ALA A 239 7.09 41.06 1.28
CA ALA A 239 7.78 40.32 2.33
C ALA A 239 9.31 40.32 2.16
N ARG A 240 9.81 40.18 0.92
CA ARG A 240 11.24 40.25 0.63
C ARG A 240 11.79 41.67 0.81
N ALA A 241 11.06 42.70 0.39
CA ALA A 241 11.44 44.10 0.58
C ALA A 241 11.55 44.48 2.07
N LEU A 242 10.77 43.82 2.93
CA LEU A 242 10.85 43.93 4.39
C LEU A 242 12.01 43.13 5.02
N GLY A 243 12.89 42.52 4.21
CA GLY A 243 14.10 41.83 4.68
C GLY A 243 13.88 40.40 5.19
N LEU A 244 12.75 39.75 4.86
CA LEU A 244 12.57 38.35 5.24
C LEU A 244 13.54 37.44 4.48
N SER A 245 14.22 36.56 5.21
CA SER A 245 15.08 35.51 4.65
C SER A 245 14.31 34.57 3.71
N ASP A 246 14.96 34.08 2.67
CA ASP A 246 14.40 33.15 1.68
C ASP A 246 13.65 31.96 2.30
N ARG A 247 14.24 31.32 3.32
CA ARG A 247 13.60 30.20 4.02
C ARG A 247 12.24 30.57 4.61
N LYS A 248 12.13 31.76 5.21
CA LYS A 248 10.85 32.28 5.75
C LYS A 248 9.87 32.59 4.61
N VAL A 249 10.35 33.17 3.51
CA VAL A 249 9.53 33.44 2.32
C VAL A 249 8.96 32.14 1.74
N ILE A 250 9.81 31.15 1.51
CA ILE A 250 9.44 29.82 0.99
C ILE A 250 8.40 29.17 1.90
N VAL A 251 8.72 28.94 3.18
CA VAL A 251 7.89 28.10 4.06
C VAL A 251 6.61 28.81 4.48
N ARG A 252 6.63 30.13 4.67
CA ARG A 252 5.49 30.88 5.23
C ARG A 252 4.59 31.52 4.16
N HIS A 253 5.12 31.86 2.99
CA HIS A 253 4.38 32.66 2.00
C HIS A 253 4.11 31.94 0.67
N ILE A 254 5.04 31.10 0.19
CA ILE A 254 4.88 30.42 -1.11
C ILE A 254 4.38 28.99 -0.94
N LEU A 255 5.09 28.17 -0.14
CA LEU A 255 4.81 26.75 0.04
C LEU A 255 3.35 26.45 0.43
N PRO A 256 2.73 27.14 1.40
CA PRO A 256 1.34 26.85 1.78
C PRO A 256 0.34 27.04 0.63
N ASN A 257 0.65 27.95 -0.31
CA ASN A 257 -0.19 28.17 -1.48
C ASN A 257 0.09 27.12 -2.57
N ALA A 258 1.36 26.77 -2.79
CA ALA A 258 1.76 25.72 -3.72
C ALA A 258 1.19 24.35 -3.32
N MET A 259 1.13 24.05 -2.02
CA MET A 259 0.54 22.81 -1.48
C MET A 259 -0.91 22.60 -1.89
N ASN A 260 -1.67 23.64 -2.21
CA ASN A 260 -3.05 23.47 -2.67
C ASN A 260 -3.11 22.73 -4.01
N ALA A 261 -2.24 23.08 -4.95
CA ALA A 261 -2.13 22.39 -6.23
C ALA A 261 -1.45 21.02 -6.05
N THR A 262 -0.37 20.95 -5.26
CA THR A 262 0.40 19.71 -5.09
C THR A 262 -0.40 18.59 -4.42
N LEU A 263 -1.21 18.91 -3.39
CA LEU A 263 -2.04 17.92 -2.70
C LEU A 263 -3.12 17.32 -3.62
N SER A 264 -3.51 18.04 -4.67
CA SER A 264 -4.47 17.54 -5.66
C SER A 264 -3.88 16.46 -6.59
N TYR A 265 -2.55 16.34 -6.64
CA TYR A 265 -1.85 15.33 -7.45
C TYR A 265 -1.50 14.05 -6.69
N LEU A 266 -1.42 14.08 -5.36
CA LEU A 266 -1.07 12.92 -4.54
C LEU A 266 -1.93 11.67 -4.81
N PRO A 267 -3.25 11.77 -5.01
CA PRO A 267 -4.08 10.59 -5.28
C PRO A 267 -3.68 9.86 -6.57
N PHE A 268 -3.23 10.58 -7.59
CA PHE A 268 -2.78 9.99 -8.85
C PHE A 268 -1.44 9.26 -8.68
N ILE A 269 -0.53 9.82 -7.87
CA ILE A 269 0.75 9.18 -7.54
C ILE A 269 0.50 7.90 -6.75
N LEU A 270 -0.42 7.96 -5.78
CA LEU A 270 -0.81 6.80 -4.97
C LEU A 270 -1.41 5.69 -5.84
N THR A 271 -2.34 6.04 -6.73
CA THR A 271 -2.96 5.10 -7.68
C THR A 271 -1.93 4.52 -8.65
N GLY A 272 -1.03 5.38 -9.16
CA GLY A 272 0.08 4.96 -10.02
C GLY A 272 1.03 3.99 -9.32
N ALA A 273 1.35 4.24 -8.05
CA ALA A 273 2.22 3.37 -7.26
C ALA A 273 1.64 1.95 -7.10
N ILE A 274 0.35 1.80 -6.81
CA ILE A 274 -0.31 0.47 -6.75
C ILE A 274 -0.25 -0.21 -8.11
N SER A 275 -0.61 0.52 -9.17
CA SER A 275 -0.60 -0.03 -10.54
C SER A 275 0.81 -0.48 -10.95
N THR A 276 1.84 0.30 -10.64
CA THR A 276 3.22 -0.05 -10.97
C THR A 276 3.70 -1.25 -10.16
N LEU A 277 3.47 -1.30 -8.84
CA LEU A 277 3.84 -2.47 -8.03
C LEU A 277 3.15 -3.73 -8.55
N THR A 278 1.85 -3.66 -8.81
CA THR A 278 1.05 -4.77 -9.36
C THR A 278 1.59 -5.23 -10.72
N ALA A 279 1.99 -4.30 -11.59
CA ALA A 279 2.57 -4.62 -12.88
C ALA A 279 3.95 -5.30 -12.74
N LEU A 280 4.78 -4.85 -11.78
CA LEU A 280 6.07 -5.47 -11.50
C LEU A 280 5.92 -6.88 -10.92
N ASP A 281 5.00 -7.05 -9.98
CA ASP A 281 4.61 -8.33 -9.41
C ASP A 281 4.16 -9.32 -10.50
N PHE A 282 3.28 -8.86 -11.41
CA PHE A 282 2.83 -9.66 -12.55
C PHE A 282 3.97 -10.08 -13.48
N LEU A 283 4.99 -9.23 -13.65
CA LEU A 283 6.16 -9.52 -14.46
C LEU A 283 7.23 -10.36 -13.73
N GLY A 284 7.08 -10.61 -12.43
CA GLY A 284 8.06 -11.34 -11.62
C GLY A 284 9.25 -10.51 -11.12
N PHE A 285 9.17 -9.18 -11.23
CA PHE A 285 10.20 -8.25 -10.72
C PHE A 285 9.73 -7.45 -9.50
N GLY A 286 8.58 -7.80 -8.96
CA GLY A 286 7.99 -7.19 -7.77
C GLY A 286 8.38 -7.91 -6.49
N MET A 287 7.43 -8.09 -5.59
CA MET A 287 7.64 -8.73 -4.29
C MET A 287 8.21 -10.16 -4.41
N PRO A 288 8.99 -10.62 -3.41
CA PRO A 288 9.65 -11.92 -3.46
C PRO A 288 8.64 -13.07 -3.56
N ALA A 289 9.10 -14.19 -4.15
CA ALA A 289 8.27 -15.38 -4.30
C ALA A 289 7.75 -15.86 -2.93
N GLY A 290 6.48 -16.26 -2.89
CA GLY A 290 5.82 -16.67 -1.65
C GLY A 290 4.98 -15.57 -1.00
N SER A 291 5.41 -14.30 -1.11
CA SER A 291 4.68 -13.18 -0.51
C SER A 291 3.29 -12.99 -1.10
N ALA A 292 2.35 -12.46 -0.30
CA ALA A 292 1.04 -12.08 -0.82
C ALA A 292 1.14 -10.94 -1.83
N SER A 293 0.73 -11.19 -3.07
CA SER A 293 0.75 -10.19 -4.14
C SER A 293 -0.50 -10.26 -5.02
N LEU A 294 -1.11 -9.09 -5.26
CA LEU A 294 -2.24 -8.97 -6.18
C LEU A 294 -1.80 -9.14 -7.65
N GLY A 295 -0.58 -8.75 -8.00
CA GLY A 295 -0.04 -8.91 -9.34
C GLY A 295 0.32 -10.36 -9.67
N GLU A 296 0.81 -11.12 -8.69
CA GLU A 296 1.04 -12.56 -8.84
C GLU A 296 -0.28 -13.29 -9.13
N LEU A 297 -1.38 -12.96 -8.44
CA LEU A 297 -2.71 -13.55 -8.71
C LEU A 297 -3.20 -13.28 -10.14
N ILE A 298 -2.88 -12.11 -10.73
CA ILE A 298 -3.15 -11.84 -12.15
C ILE A 298 -2.32 -12.78 -13.04
N GLY A 299 -1.03 -12.95 -12.71
CA GLY A 299 -0.12 -13.83 -13.44
C GLY A 299 -0.63 -15.27 -13.45
N GLN A 300 -1.04 -15.77 -12.29
CA GLN A 300 -1.63 -17.09 -12.15
C GLN A 300 -2.97 -17.21 -12.88
N GLY A 301 -3.83 -16.18 -12.84
CA GLY A 301 -5.08 -16.16 -13.60
C GLY A 301 -4.86 -16.25 -15.11
N LYS A 302 -3.81 -15.63 -15.63
CA LYS A 302 -3.38 -15.76 -17.03
C LYS A 302 -2.89 -17.18 -17.35
N GLN A 303 -2.13 -17.78 -16.45
CA GLN A 303 -1.52 -19.11 -16.65
C GLN A 303 -2.53 -20.26 -16.46
N ASN A 304 -3.55 -20.06 -15.64
CA ASN A 304 -4.55 -21.05 -15.27
C ASN A 304 -5.93 -20.66 -15.78
N LEU A 305 -6.15 -20.73 -17.09
CA LEU A 305 -7.45 -20.40 -17.71
C LEU A 305 -8.60 -21.29 -17.23
N GLN A 306 -8.29 -22.50 -16.76
CA GLN A 306 -9.21 -23.42 -16.10
C GLN A 306 -9.66 -22.96 -14.70
N ALA A 307 -8.96 -21.99 -14.11
CA ALA A 307 -9.20 -21.43 -12.78
C ALA A 307 -9.57 -19.93 -12.86
N PRO A 308 -10.70 -19.56 -13.50
CA PRO A 308 -11.05 -18.16 -13.78
C PRO A 308 -11.25 -17.32 -12.51
N TRP A 309 -11.53 -17.95 -11.36
CA TRP A 309 -11.68 -17.25 -10.08
C TRP A 309 -10.41 -16.50 -9.66
N LEU A 310 -9.20 -16.96 -10.04
CA LEU A 310 -7.94 -16.26 -9.74
C LEU A 310 -7.88 -14.89 -10.42
N GLY A 311 -8.09 -14.89 -11.74
CA GLY A 311 -8.08 -13.67 -12.54
C GLY A 311 -9.23 -12.73 -12.16
N LEU A 312 -10.44 -13.25 -11.95
CA LEU A 312 -11.59 -12.46 -11.53
C LEU A 312 -11.39 -11.85 -10.14
N THR A 313 -10.86 -12.60 -9.18
CA THR A 313 -10.58 -12.11 -7.84
C THR A 313 -9.57 -10.97 -7.87
N ALA A 314 -8.47 -11.14 -8.60
CA ALA A 314 -7.46 -10.09 -8.73
C ALA A 314 -8.05 -8.84 -9.41
N PHE A 315 -8.81 -9.02 -10.49
CA PHE A 315 -9.48 -7.93 -11.21
C PHE A 315 -10.42 -7.14 -10.31
N PHE A 316 -11.38 -7.79 -9.63
CA PHE A 316 -12.35 -7.09 -8.79
C PHE A 316 -11.70 -6.43 -7.58
N THR A 317 -10.68 -7.06 -7.00
CA THR A 317 -9.92 -6.48 -5.88
C THR A 317 -9.21 -5.20 -6.30
N LEU A 318 -8.44 -5.25 -7.40
CA LEU A 318 -7.73 -4.07 -7.92
C LEU A 318 -8.70 -3.00 -8.40
N ALA A 319 -9.76 -3.37 -9.12
CA ALA A 319 -10.79 -2.44 -9.56
C ALA A 319 -11.43 -1.72 -8.38
N LEU A 320 -11.74 -2.43 -7.29
CA LEU A 320 -12.28 -1.83 -6.07
C LEU A 320 -11.28 -0.85 -5.44
N ILE A 321 -10.04 -1.28 -5.17
CA ILE A 321 -9.03 -0.44 -4.51
C ILE A 321 -8.73 0.81 -5.34
N LEU A 322 -8.49 0.66 -6.64
CA LEU A 322 -8.17 1.78 -7.54
C LEU A 322 -9.36 2.73 -7.69
N SER A 323 -10.59 2.22 -7.81
CA SER A 323 -11.79 3.07 -7.89
C SER A 323 -11.99 3.88 -6.60
N LEU A 324 -11.79 3.27 -5.43
CA LEU A 324 -11.87 3.98 -4.16
C LEU A 324 -10.85 5.12 -4.09
N LEU A 325 -9.60 4.85 -4.48
CA LEU A 325 -8.54 5.87 -4.48
C LEU A 325 -8.81 7.00 -5.49
N VAL A 326 -9.33 6.68 -6.67
CA VAL A 326 -9.71 7.67 -7.68
C VAL A 326 -10.83 8.57 -7.14
N PHE A 327 -11.90 8.02 -6.57
CA PHE A 327 -12.99 8.82 -6.02
C PHE A 327 -12.57 9.67 -4.82
N ILE A 328 -11.70 9.15 -3.94
CA ILE A 328 -11.08 9.94 -2.86
C ILE A 328 -10.27 11.08 -3.47
N GLY A 329 -9.53 10.81 -4.54
CA GLY A 329 -8.67 11.77 -5.21
C GLY A 329 -9.43 12.89 -5.90
N GLU A 330 -10.51 12.58 -6.60
CA GLU A 330 -11.43 13.56 -7.18
C GLU A 330 -12.00 14.48 -6.10
N ALA A 331 -12.51 13.91 -5.00
CA ALA A 331 -13.05 14.70 -3.89
C ALA A 331 -11.99 15.57 -3.22
N LEU A 332 -10.75 15.07 -3.11
CA LEU A 332 -9.62 15.86 -2.61
C LEU A 332 -9.33 17.03 -3.54
N ARG A 333 -9.19 16.77 -4.86
CA ARG A 333 -8.98 17.81 -5.86
C ARG A 333 -10.09 18.87 -5.82
N ASP A 334 -11.35 18.47 -5.79
CA ASP A 334 -12.50 19.38 -5.70
C ASP A 334 -12.45 20.26 -4.44
N ALA A 335 -12.01 19.69 -3.31
CA ALA A 335 -11.89 20.43 -2.06
C ALA A 335 -10.77 21.48 -2.10
N PHE A 336 -9.70 21.24 -2.86
CA PHE A 336 -8.57 22.16 -3.01
C PHE A 336 -8.70 23.12 -4.21
N ASP A 337 -9.62 22.87 -5.15
CA ASP A 337 -9.92 23.78 -6.25
C ASP A 337 -10.59 25.08 -5.74
N PRO A 338 -10.01 26.26 -5.99
CA PRO A 338 -10.61 27.53 -5.59
C PRO A 338 -11.86 27.91 -6.42
N ARG A 339 -12.10 27.29 -7.57
CA ARG A 339 -13.20 27.63 -8.51
C ARG A 339 -14.44 26.75 -8.38
N SER A 340 -14.40 25.68 -7.56
CA SER A 340 -15.47 24.70 -7.36
C SER A 340 -16.54 25.08 -6.34
#